data_AF-A0A7Y5BZD3-F1
#
_entry.id   AF-A0A7Y5BZD3-F1
#
_cell.length_a   1.000
_cell.length_b   1.000
_cell.length_c   1.000
_cell.angle_alpha   90.00
_cell.angle_beta   90.00
_cell.angle_gamma   90.00
#
_symmetry.space_group_name_H-M   'P 1'
#
loop_
_entity.id
_entity.type
_entity.pdbx_description
1 polymer ?
#
loop_
_entity_poly.entity_id
_entity_poly.type
_entity_poly.pdbx_seq_one_letter_code
_entity_poly.pdbx_strand_id
1 'polypeptide(L)'
;MTILSSAIFILYGVFLTILGEEAPSFVEFAQAISYSLIAVGVLTYHSLTLREDGQSSKKTRTANLESLRILVLDAEGSTLGTLLTTTLNRENPGLQLTPIPLKKANEEEPAQDDTLLEQIQDAGVIVAPWTFTMPNLGAVPLAVTQAIVNSPARKLLIPSNLPGWDWAGVDPWNTEQQAQQVGRALHQILEGDPVKAHRPMGVGSIIAMVIAGLILLGILLSFLAEFLF
;
A
#
# COMPACT_ATOMS: atom_id res chain seq x y z
N MET A 1 -15.21 -17.56 -13.66
CA MET A 1 -15.57 -18.96 -14.04
C MET A 1 -15.24 -19.24 -15.50
N THR A 2 -15.61 -18.40 -16.47
CA THR A 2 -15.31 -18.58 -17.90
C THR A 2 -13.82 -18.60 -18.25
N ILE A 3 -13.01 -17.71 -17.66
CA ILE A 3 -11.55 -17.65 -17.88
C ILE A 3 -10.84 -18.92 -17.41
N LEU A 4 -11.28 -19.49 -16.28
CA LEU A 4 -10.71 -20.72 -15.75
C LEU A 4 -11.08 -21.92 -16.65
N SER A 5 -12.32 -21.95 -17.15
CA SER A 5 -12.78 -23.00 -18.06
C SER A 5 -12.07 -22.95 -19.42
N SER A 6 -11.82 -21.76 -19.97
CA SER A 6 -11.09 -21.61 -21.24
C SER A 6 -9.60 -21.91 -21.07
N ALA A 7 -8.98 -21.49 -19.97
CA ALA A 7 -7.59 -21.84 -19.67
C ALA A 7 -7.39 -23.35 -19.47
N ILE A 8 -8.33 -24.03 -18.80
CA ILE A 8 -8.31 -25.49 -18.64
C ILE A 8 -8.48 -26.19 -20.00
N PHE A 9 -9.36 -25.68 -20.87
CA PHE A 9 -9.56 -26.26 -22.20
C PHE A 9 -8.32 -26.14 -23.08
N ILE A 10 -7.65 -24.97 -23.05
CA ILE A 10 -6.40 -24.74 -23.78
C ILE A 10 -5.28 -25.65 -23.24
N LEU A 11 -5.15 -25.77 -21.92
CA LEU A 11 -4.16 -26.66 -21.29
C LEU A 11 -4.40 -28.13 -21.62
N TYR A 12 -5.67 -28.56 -21.62
CA TYR A 12 -6.05 -29.93 -21.97
C TYR A 12 -5.75 -30.24 -23.44
N GLY A 13 -6.07 -29.32 -24.35
CA GLY A 13 -5.75 -29.46 -25.77
C GLY A 13 -4.24 -29.60 -26.02
N VAL A 14 -3.42 -28.74 -25.40
CA VAL A 14 -1.96 -28.83 -25.50
C VAL A 14 -1.42 -30.15 -24.95
N PHE A 15 -1.98 -30.65 -23.85
CA PHE A 15 -1.59 -31.95 -23.27
C PHE A 15 -1.91 -33.11 -24.21
N LEU A 16 -3.08 -33.10 -24.85
CA LEU A 16 -3.49 -34.13 -25.81
C LEU A 16 -2.62 -34.11 -27.07
N THR A 17 -2.26 -32.92 -27.57
CA THR A 17 -1.35 -32.79 -28.72
C THR A 17 0.06 -33.32 -28.39
N ILE A 18 0.57 -33.08 -27.17
CA ILE A 18 1.85 -33.64 -26.70
C ILE A 18 1.78 -35.17 -26.55
N LEU A 19 0.61 -35.72 -26.20
CA LEU A 19 0.37 -37.16 -26.13
C LEU A 19 0.16 -37.82 -27.51
N GLY A 20 0.04 -37.03 -28.59
CA GLY A 20 -0.12 -37.53 -29.96
C GLY A 20 -1.56 -37.84 -30.39
N GLU A 21 -2.57 -37.31 -29.69
CA GLU A 21 -3.97 -37.36 -30.12
C GLU A 21 -4.31 -36.24 -31.13
N GLU A 22 -5.40 -36.43 -31.89
CA GLU A 22 -5.83 -35.48 -32.93
C GLU A 22 -6.01 -34.06 -32.35
N ALA A 23 -5.38 -33.08 -33.00
CA ALA A 23 -5.43 -31.70 -32.58
C ALA A 23 -6.89 -31.17 -32.60
N PRO A 24 -7.25 -30.27 -31.68
CA PRO A 24 -8.57 -29.64 -31.67
C PRO A 24 -8.85 -28.96 -33.01
N SER A 25 -10.11 -29.00 -33.44
CA SER A 25 -10.50 -28.47 -34.74
C SER A 25 -10.28 -26.95 -34.81
N PHE A 26 -10.00 -26.43 -36.00
CA PHE A 26 -9.81 -24.99 -36.23
C PHE A 26 -10.99 -24.15 -35.69
N VAL A 27 -12.21 -24.71 -35.72
CA VAL A 27 -13.43 -24.06 -35.20
C VAL A 27 -13.39 -23.93 -33.67
N GLU A 28 -12.96 -24.95 -32.95
CA GLU A 28 -12.83 -24.91 -31.48
C GLU A 28 -11.73 -23.93 -31.06
N PHE A 29 -10.65 -23.84 -31.84
CA PHE A 29 -9.57 -22.88 -31.59
C PHE A 29 -10.01 -21.43 -31.85
N ALA A 30 -10.71 -21.19 -32.95
CA ALA A 30 -11.29 -19.88 -33.28
C ALA A 30 -12.31 -19.43 -32.21
N GLN A 31 -13.06 -20.37 -31.64
CA GLN A 31 -14.01 -20.10 -30.56
C GLN A 31 -13.29 -19.74 -29.25
N ALA A 32 -12.21 -20.44 -28.88
CA ALA A 32 -11.41 -20.12 -27.70
C ALA A 32 -10.71 -18.75 -27.81
N ILE A 33 -10.19 -18.41 -28.99
CA ILE A 33 -9.62 -17.09 -29.29
C ILE A 33 -10.70 -16.02 -29.16
N SER A 34 -11.88 -16.24 -29.75
CA SER A 34 -12.99 -15.29 -29.71
C SER A 34 -13.44 -14.99 -28.28
N TYR A 35 -13.58 -16.02 -27.44
CA TYR A 35 -13.92 -15.82 -26.03
C TYR A 35 -12.83 -15.09 -25.24
N SER A 36 -11.56 -15.34 -25.56
CA SER A 36 -10.44 -14.62 -24.93
C SER A 36 -10.40 -13.15 -25.34
N LEU A 37 -10.64 -12.86 -26.63
CA LEU A 37 -10.74 -11.49 -27.15
C LEU A 37 -11.90 -10.72 -26.53
N ILE A 38 -13.06 -11.35 -26.39
CA ILE A 38 -14.22 -10.76 -25.71
C ILE A 38 -13.89 -10.48 -24.23
N ALA A 39 -13.26 -11.42 -23.53
CA ALA A 39 -12.88 -11.24 -22.13
C ALA A 39 -11.86 -10.11 -21.93
N VAL A 40 -10.84 -10.02 -22.79
CA VAL A 40 -9.85 -8.93 -22.78
C VAL A 40 -10.53 -7.59 -23.11
N GLY A 41 -11.43 -7.56 -24.08
CA GLY A 41 -12.21 -6.37 -24.43
C GLY A 41 -13.03 -5.87 -23.25
N VAL A 42 -13.75 -6.75 -22.57
CA VAL A 42 -14.54 -6.43 -21.36
C VAL A 42 -13.64 -5.93 -20.23
N LEU A 43 -12.52 -6.61 -19.95
CA LEU A 43 -11.57 -6.19 -18.92
C LEU A 43 -10.95 -4.82 -19.22
N THR A 44 -10.58 -4.57 -20.47
CA THR A 44 -9.98 -3.30 -20.90
C THR A 44 -11.00 -2.18 -20.80
N TYR A 45 -12.22 -2.39 -21.28
CA TYR A 45 -13.31 -1.42 -21.16
C TYR A 45 -13.57 -1.07 -19.69
N HIS A 46 -13.74 -2.08 -18.83
CA HIS A 46 -14.00 -1.85 -17.41
C HIS A 46 -12.83 -1.15 -16.71
N SER A 47 -11.59 -1.50 -17.07
CA SER A 47 -10.37 -0.85 -16.57
C SER A 47 -10.28 0.62 -17.00
N LEU A 48 -10.66 0.94 -18.24
CA LEU A 48 -10.68 2.32 -18.74
C LEU A 48 -11.74 3.16 -18.02
N THR A 49 -12.96 2.64 -17.86
CA THR A 49 -14.04 3.34 -17.14
C THR A 49 -13.67 3.59 -15.68
N LEU A 50 -13.07 2.61 -15.00
CA LEU A 50 -12.61 2.79 -13.62
C LEU A 50 -11.47 3.82 -13.51
N ARG A 51 -10.64 3.98 -14.54
CA ARG A 51 -9.57 4.99 -14.56
C ARG A 51 -10.11 6.41 -14.73
N GLU A 52 -11.18 6.60 -15.50
CA GLU A 52 -11.82 7.90 -15.68
C GLU A 52 -12.51 8.39 -14.40
N ASP A 53 -13.27 7.52 -13.73
CA ASP A 53 -13.89 7.83 -12.43
C ASP A 53 -12.83 8.14 -11.36
N GLY A 54 -11.71 7.43 -11.40
CA GLY A 54 -10.56 7.68 -10.53
C GLY A 54 -9.97 9.08 -10.67
N GLN A 55 -9.94 9.67 -11.86
CA GLN A 55 -9.35 11.01 -12.07
C GLN A 55 -10.21 12.14 -11.48
N SER A 56 -11.53 12.02 -11.58
CA SER A 56 -12.46 13.00 -10.99
C SER A 56 -12.40 12.93 -9.45
N SER A 57 -12.41 11.72 -8.90
CA SER A 57 -12.24 11.49 -7.47
C SER A 57 -10.90 12.02 -6.95
N LYS A 58 -9.82 11.83 -7.73
CA LYS A 58 -8.49 12.37 -7.40
C LYS A 58 -8.49 13.89 -7.27
N LYS A 59 -9.14 14.64 -8.17
CA LYS A 59 -9.17 16.12 -8.10
C LYS A 59 -9.89 16.64 -6.86
N THR A 60 -11.05 16.09 -6.52
CA THR A 60 -11.78 16.47 -5.28
C THR A 60 -10.99 16.07 -4.03
N ARG A 61 -10.27 14.94 -4.10
CA ARG A 61 -9.41 14.48 -3.00
C ARG A 61 -8.20 15.38 -2.82
N THR A 62 -7.47 15.76 -3.88
CA THR A 62 -6.31 16.69 -3.81
C THR A 62 -6.66 17.99 -3.10
N ALA A 63 -7.85 18.55 -3.35
CA ALA A 63 -8.33 19.75 -2.65
C ALA A 63 -8.53 19.52 -1.13
N ASN A 64 -8.98 18.33 -0.72
CA ASN A 64 -9.04 17.96 0.70
C ASN A 64 -7.63 17.76 1.30
N LEU A 65 -6.66 17.27 0.51
CA LEU A 65 -5.27 17.05 0.96
C LEU A 65 -4.55 18.36 1.32
N GLU A 66 -4.77 19.42 0.53
CA GLU A 66 -4.17 20.74 0.77
C GLU A 66 -4.63 21.38 2.09
N SER A 67 -5.80 20.97 2.59
CA SER A 67 -6.37 21.43 3.86
C SER A 67 -6.00 20.56 5.08
N LEU A 68 -5.46 19.36 4.86
CA LEU A 68 -5.24 18.39 5.93
C LEU A 68 -3.91 18.66 6.64
N ARG A 69 -3.96 19.11 7.89
CA ARG A 69 -2.77 19.25 8.75
C ARG A 69 -2.33 17.88 9.25
N ILE A 70 -1.12 17.46 8.86
CA ILE A 70 -0.53 16.19 9.29
C ILE A 70 0.54 16.48 10.32
N LEU A 71 0.31 15.97 11.52
CA LEU A 71 1.20 16.12 12.65
C LEU A 71 2.05 14.86 12.80
N VAL A 72 3.37 15.00 12.74
CA VAL A 72 4.33 13.90 12.94
C VAL A 72 5.03 14.11 14.26
N LEU A 73 4.71 13.25 15.23
CA LEU A 73 5.32 13.23 16.55
C LEU A 73 6.47 12.24 16.55
N ASP A 74 7.67 12.73 16.83
CA ASP A 74 8.87 11.90 16.87
C ASP A 74 9.56 11.99 18.23
N ALA A 75 10.13 10.87 18.68
CA ALA A 75 10.90 10.83 19.90
C ALA A 75 12.27 11.50 19.66
N GLU A 76 12.76 12.25 20.64
CA GLU A 76 14.07 12.87 20.56
C GLU A 76 15.20 11.85 20.26
N GLY A 77 15.89 12.04 19.13
CA GLY A 77 16.96 11.17 18.63
C GLY A 77 16.53 10.14 17.58
N SER A 78 15.24 10.07 17.23
CA SER A 78 14.75 9.26 16.11
C SER A 78 15.00 9.97 14.78
N THR A 79 15.38 9.18 13.76
CA THR A 79 15.52 9.65 12.37
C THR A 79 14.24 9.46 11.57
N LEU A 80 13.19 8.90 12.17
CA LEU A 80 11.98 8.53 11.48
C LEU A 80 11.20 9.77 11.01
N GLY A 81 11.07 10.79 11.85
CA GLY A 81 10.36 12.03 11.52
C GLY A 81 11.02 12.79 10.37
N THR A 82 12.35 12.85 10.35
CA THR A 82 13.11 13.50 9.26
C THR A 82 13.09 12.69 7.96
N LEU A 83 13.17 11.36 8.05
CA LEU A 83 13.02 10.48 6.88
C LEU A 83 11.60 10.54 6.31
N LEU A 84 10.59 10.62 7.17
CA LEU A 84 9.20 10.70 6.76
C LEU A 84 8.90 12.02 6.05
N THR A 85 9.33 13.15 6.62
CA THR A 85 9.14 14.45 5.99
C THR A 85 9.88 14.55 4.66
N THR A 86 11.11 14.03 4.59
CA THR A 86 11.89 14.00 3.34
C THR A 86 11.21 13.15 2.27
N THR A 87 10.74 11.95 2.64
CA THR A 87 10.09 11.02 1.71
C THR A 87 8.75 11.56 1.22
N LEU A 88 7.93 12.06 2.14
CA LEU A 88 6.61 12.59 1.82
C LEU A 88 6.66 13.88 1.02
N ASN A 89 7.59 14.78 1.33
CA ASN A 89 7.77 16.01 0.55
C ASN A 89 8.23 15.71 -0.88
N ARG A 90 9.06 14.67 -1.07
CA ARG A 90 9.47 14.19 -2.40
C ARG A 90 8.31 13.60 -3.19
N GLU A 91 7.44 12.83 -2.54
CA GLU A 91 6.31 12.16 -3.19
C GLU A 91 5.09 13.09 -3.38
N ASN A 92 4.90 14.06 -2.49
CA ASN A 92 3.75 14.96 -2.46
C ASN A 92 4.16 16.37 -1.96
N PRO A 93 4.71 17.23 -2.83
CA PRO A 93 5.20 18.55 -2.44
C PRO A 93 4.12 19.54 -1.97
N GLY A 94 2.83 19.18 -2.09
CA GLY A 94 1.69 19.99 -1.62
C GLY A 94 1.22 19.68 -0.19
N LEU A 95 1.79 18.67 0.49
CA LEU A 95 1.37 18.32 1.85
C LEU A 95 2.05 19.22 2.90
N GLN A 96 1.23 19.86 3.75
CA GLN A 96 1.73 20.60 4.91
C GLN A 96 2.07 19.62 6.04
N LEU A 97 3.33 19.21 6.11
CA LEU A 97 3.85 18.36 7.18
C LEU A 97 4.48 19.23 8.25
N THR A 98 3.99 19.12 9.48
CA THR A 98 4.59 19.80 10.64
C THR A 98 5.25 18.73 11.53
N PRO A 99 6.58 18.49 11.39
CA PRO A 99 7.29 17.63 12.32
C PRO A 99 7.43 18.35 13.66
N ILE A 100 7.02 17.69 14.75
CA ILE A 100 7.24 18.19 16.11
C ILE A 100 8.13 17.20 16.85
N PRO A 101 9.39 17.57 17.13
CA PRO A 101 10.23 16.77 18.01
C PRO A 101 9.70 16.89 19.44
N LEU A 102 9.29 15.78 20.05
CA LEU A 102 8.96 15.75 21.46
C LEU A 102 10.24 15.58 22.26
N LYS A 103 10.61 16.62 23.03
CA LYS A 103 11.70 16.53 24.01
C LYS A 103 11.36 15.45 25.04
N LYS A 104 12.36 14.64 25.43
CA LYS A 104 12.19 13.70 26.54
C LYS A 104 11.79 14.46 27.79
N ALA A 105 10.82 13.91 28.52
CA ALA A 105 10.47 14.38 29.84
C ALA A 105 11.64 14.15 30.82
N ASN A 106 12.65 15.01 30.78
CA ASN A 106 13.56 15.22 31.90
C ASN A 106 12.98 16.35 32.75
N GLU A 107 12.97 16.08 34.05
CA GLU A 107 12.40 16.90 35.12
C GLU A 107 12.94 18.34 35.05
N GLU A 108 12.07 19.33 35.30
CA GLU A 108 12.36 20.78 35.52
C GLU A 108 12.08 21.82 34.41
N GLU A 109 11.29 21.54 33.37
CA GLU A 109 10.66 22.62 32.57
C GLU A 109 9.13 22.50 32.55
N PRO A 110 8.39 23.33 33.32
CA PRO A 110 6.96 23.50 33.16
C PRO A 110 6.75 24.53 32.05
N ALA A 111 6.83 24.09 30.81
CA ALA A 111 6.30 24.81 29.68
C ALA A 111 5.71 23.78 28.72
N GLN A 112 4.53 23.27 29.10
CA GLN A 112 3.55 22.83 28.12
C GLN A 112 3.41 23.97 27.12
N ASP A 113 3.88 23.75 25.90
CA ASP A 113 3.49 24.58 24.78
C ASP A 113 1.98 24.36 24.59
N ASP A 114 1.15 25.27 25.10
CA ASP A 114 -0.30 25.28 24.82
C ASP A 114 -0.54 25.20 23.30
N THR A 115 0.39 25.74 22.52
CA THR A 115 0.48 25.65 21.06
C THR A 115 0.57 24.21 20.54
N LEU A 116 1.26 23.29 21.23
CA LEU A 116 1.34 21.88 20.86
C LEU A 116 0.00 21.18 21.10
N LEU A 117 -0.66 21.48 22.22
CA LEU A 117 -1.97 20.91 22.53
C LEU A 117 -3.04 21.38 21.54
N GLU A 118 -2.99 22.65 21.15
CA GLU A 118 -3.82 23.21 20.07
C GLU A 118 -3.54 22.52 18.72
N GLN A 119 -2.27 22.33 18.36
CA GLN A 119 -1.89 21.65 17.12
C GLN A 119 -2.34 20.18 17.08
N ILE A 120 -2.34 19.48 18.21
CA ILE A 120 -2.87 18.11 18.32
C ILE A 120 -4.39 18.08 18.15
N GLN A 121 -5.10 19.10 18.63
CA GLN A 121 -6.56 19.21 18.46
C GLN A 121 -6.95 19.56 17.03
N ASP A 122 -6.17 20.43 16.38
CA ASP A 122 -6.40 20.89 15.00
C ASP A 122 -5.88 19.91 13.92
N ALA A 123 -5.14 18.87 14.31
CA ALA A 123 -4.59 17.91 13.38
C ALA A 123 -5.69 17.08 12.69
N GLY A 124 -5.57 16.89 11.38
CA GLY A 124 -6.40 15.92 10.65
C GLY A 124 -5.90 14.49 10.80
N VAL A 125 -4.57 14.33 10.83
CA VAL A 125 -3.89 13.04 11.03
C VAL A 125 -2.73 13.22 12.00
N ILE A 126 -2.61 12.31 12.97
CA ILE A 126 -1.49 12.23 13.90
C ILE A 126 -0.70 10.96 13.61
N VAL A 127 0.59 11.10 13.30
CA VAL A 127 1.54 10.02 13.10
C VAL A 127 2.47 9.96 14.31
N ALA A 128 2.49 8.84 15.03
CA ALA A 128 3.29 8.71 16.25
C ALA A 128 3.69 7.25 16.53
N PRO A 129 4.79 7.00 17.26
CA PRO A 129 5.05 5.69 17.87
C PRO A 129 3.89 5.24 18.75
N TRP A 130 3.55 3.96 18.73
CA TRP A 130 2.47 3.40 19.56
C TRP A 130 2.66 3.70 21.06
N THR A 131 3.91 3.76 21.53
CA THR A 131 4.26 4.04 22.92
C THR A 131 3.78 5.41 23.40
N PHE A 132 3.51 6.36 22.50
CA PHE A 132 3.02 7.71 22.87
C PHE A 132 1.56 7.72 23.29
N THR A 133 0.82 6.65 22.96
CA THR A 133 -0.57 6.46 23.40
C THR A 133 -0.66 5.83 24.79
N MET A 134 0.47 5.37 25.36
CA MET A 134 0.51 4.73 26.67
C MET A 134 1.14 5.66 27.72
N PRO A 135 0.46 5.89 28.86
CA PRO A 135 1.05 6.62 29.97
C PRO A 135 2.37 5.99 30.42
N ASN A 136 3.39 6.81 30.68
CA ASN A 136 4.69 6.42 31.25
C ASN A 136 5.57 5.49 30.39
N LEU A 137 5.17 5.16 29.15
CA LEU A 137 5.93 4.25 28.28
C LEU A 137 6.74 4.98 27.20
N GLY A 138 6.22 6.10 26.70
CA GLY A 138 6.76 6.80 25.51
C GLY A 138 7.76 7.92 25.78
N ALA A 139 8.19 8.16 27.02
CA ALA A 139 8.95 9.37 27.41
C ALA A 139 8.24 10.70 27.05
N VAL A 140 6.91 10.66 26.90
CA VAL A 140 6.03 11.80 26.57
C VAL A 140 5.22 12.21 27.81
N PRO A 141 5.01 13.51 28.07
CA PRO A 141 4.17 13.98 29.17
C PRO A 141 2.72 13.46 29.09
N LEU A 142 2.12 13.18 30.25
CA LEU A 142 0.75 12.65 30.35
C LEU A 142 -0.29 13.50 29.60
N ALA A 143 -0.15 14.83 29.66
CA ALA A 143 -1.04 15.75 28.97
C ALA A 143 -1.02 15.57 27.45
N VAL A 144 0.15 15.31 26.86
CA VAL A 144 0.30 15.08 25.41
C VAL A 144 -0.28 13.70 25.05
N THR A 145 -0.03 12.67 25.84
CA THR A 145 -0.66 11.35 25.64
C THR A 145 -2.19 11.46 25.68
N GLN A 146 -2.75 12.19 26.64
CA GLN A 146 -4.19 12.43 26.73
C GLN A 146 -4.71 13.23 25.54
N ALA A 147 -3.99 14.26 25.09
CA ALA A 147 -4.36 15.04 23.92
C ALA A 147 -4.39 14.18 22.64
N ILE A 148 -3.41 13.30 22.43
CA ILE A 148 -3.38 12.38 21.28
C ILE A 148 -4.56 11.42 21.30
N VAL A 149 -4.85 10.82 22.46
CA VAL A 149 -5.94 9.85 22.62
C VAL A 149 -7.30 10.52 22.41
N ASN A 150 -7.49 11.71 22.97
CA ASN A 150 -8.77 12.45 22.92
C ASN A 150 -8.98 13.27 21.65
N SER A 151 -7.94 13.51 20.84
CA SER A 151 -8.04 14.28 19.60
C SER A 151 -9.03 13.64 18.61
N PRO A 152 -9.82 14.40 17.85
CA PRO A 152 -10.67 13.85 16.80
C PRO A 152 -9.87 13.34 15.58
N ALA A 153 -8.57 13.64 15.51
CA ALA A 153 -7.70 13.24 14.42
C ALA A 153 -7.67 11.72 14.21
N ARG A 154 -7.43 11.32 12.96
CA ARG A 154 -7.11 9.91 12.64
C ARG A 154 -5.69 9.62 13.12
N LYS A 155 -5.52 8.58 13.95
CA LYS A 155 -4.22 8.17 14.49
C LYS A 155 -3.59 7.10 13.61
N LEU A 156 -2.37 7.34 13.15
CA LEU A 156 -1.53 6.38 12.45
C LEU A 156 -0.36 6.02 13.37
N LEU A 157 -0.39 4.80 13.90
CA LEU A 157 0.58 4.34 14.89
C LEU A 157 1.72 3.57 14.22
N ILE A 158 2.94 3.89 14.64
CA ILE A 158 4.15 3.22 14.17
C ILE A 158 4.52 2.13 15.18
N PRO A 159 4.65 0.86 14.74
CA PRO A 159 5.14 -0.20 15.59
C PRO A 159 6.63 0.04 15.88
N SER A 160 6.95 0.27 17.15
CA SER A 160 8.32 0.41 17.64
C SER A 160 8.62 -0.72 18.60
N ASN A 161 9.88 -1.18 18.62
CA ASN A 161 10.30 -2.25 19.53
C ASN A 161 10.43 -1.69 20.94
N LEU A 162 9.78 -2.36 21.89
CA LEU A 162 9.94 -2.10 23.32
C LEU A 162 10.29 -3.43 24.01
N PRO A 163 11.33 -3.47 24.86
CA PRO A 163 11.69 -4.70 25.56
C PRO A 163 10.51 -5.30 26.33
N GLY A 164 10.30 -6.61 26.17
CA GLY A 164 9.18 -7.32 26.80
C GLY A 164 7.85 -7.26 26.03
N TRP A 165 7.83 -6.66 24.84
CA TRP A 165 6.66 -6.61 23.97
C TRP A 165 6.96 -7.25 22.62
N ASP A 166 6.04 -8.12 22.17
CA ASP A 166 6.09 -8.77 20.87
C ASP A 166 4.87 -8.37 20.04
N TRP A 167 5.09 -8.11 18.74
CA TRP A 167 4.03 -7.80 17.79
C TRP A 167 3.50 -9.07 17.13
N ALA A 168 2.20 -9.34 17.28
CA ALA A 168 1.53 -10.42 16.55
C ALA A 168 1.04 -9.92 15.18
N GLY A 169 1.51 -10.55 14.10
CA GLY A 169 1.03 -10.27 12.74
C GLY A 169 1.65 -9.03 12.05
N VAL A 170 2.68 -8.44 12.65
CA VAL A 170 3.49 -7.35 12.07
C VAL A 170 4.95 -7.78 12.11
N ASP A 171 5.61 -7.77 10.95
CA ASP A 171 7.03 -8.10 10.87
C ASP A 171 7.88 -6.94 11.44
N PRO A 172 9.02 -7.24 12.09
CA PRO A 172 9.95 -6.22 12.56
C PRO A 172 10.60 -5.53 11.36
N TRP A 173 10.12 -4.34 11.02
CA TRP A 173 10.67 -3.50 9.96
C TRP A 173 11.79 -2.60 10.45
N ASN A 174 12.76 -2.32 9.58
CA ASN A 174 13.74 -1.27 9.81
C ASN A 174 13.12 0.14 9.64
N THR A 175 13.80 1.17 10.09
CA THR A 175 13.29 2.57 10.08
C THR A 175 12.90 3.06 8.67
N GLU A 176 13.62 2.63 7.63
CA GLU A 176 13.33 3.01 6.25
C GLU A 176 12.05 2.35 5.73
N GLN A 177 11.88 1.05 5.98
CA GLN A 177 10.65 0.31 5.64
C GLN A 177 9.45 0.87 6.41
N GLN A 178 9.63 1.25 7.67
CA GLN A 178 8.59 1.93 8.44
C GLN A 178 8.22 3.28 7.82
N ALA A 179 9.20 4.12 7.47
CA ALA A 179 8.94 5.40 6.81
C ALA A 179 8.18 5.23 5.49
N GLN A 180 8.56 4.23 4.67
CA GLN A 180 7.85 3.90 3.44
C GLN A 180 6.41 3.41 3.68
N GLN A 181 6.20 2.55 4.69
CA GLN A 181 4.86 2.06 5.03
C GLN A 181 3.97 3.17 5.57
N VAL A 182 4.51 4.06 6.43
CA VAL A 182 3.79 5.23 6.92
C VAL A 182 3.46 6.18 5.77
N GLY A 183 4.40 6.39 4.84
CA GLY A 183 4.15 7.19 3.64
C GLY A 183 2.99 6.64 2.80
N ARG A 184 2.98 5.32 2.55
CA ARG A 184 1.89 4.64 1.85
C ARG A 184 0.58 4.66 2.62
N ALA A 185 0.62 4.43 3.93
CA ALA A 185 -0.57 4.47 4.78
C ALA A 185 -1.16 5.87 4.82
N LEU A 186 -0.33 6.90 4.87
CA LEU A 186 -0.76 8.28 4.75
C LEU A 186 -1.39 8.51 3.38
N HIS A 187 -0.77 8.06 2.29
CA HIS A 187 -1.37 8.13 0.96
C HIS A 187 -2.76 7.45 0.91
N GLN A 188 -2.91 6.26 1.47
CA GLN A 188 -4.20 5.57 1.57
C GLN A 188 -5.23 6.37 2.40
N ILE A 189 -4.81 6.93 3.54
CA ILE A 189 -5.68 7.79 4.37
C ILE A 189 -6.15 9.02 3.60
N LEU A 190 -5.22 9.66 2.89
CA LEU A 190 -5.46 10.80 2.03
C LEU A 190 -6.40 10.43 0.86
N GLU A 191 -6.27 9.22 0.33
CA GLU A 191 -7.18 8.67 -0.68
C GLU A 191 -8.55 8.24 -0.10
N GLY A 192 -8.74 8.28 1.22
CA GLY A 192 -9.95 7.79 1.89
C GLY A 192 -10.03 6.26 1.96
N ASP A 193 -8.96 5.57 1.55
CA ASP A 193 -8.87 4.13 1.57
C ASP A 193 -8.58 3.62 2.99
N PRO A 194 -9.02 2.39 3.32
CA PRO A 194 -8.61 1.75 4.56
C PRO A 194 -7.10 1.49 4.52
N VAL A 195 -6.42 1.75 5.64
CA VAL A 195 -4.99 1.47 5.78
C VAL A 195 -4.75 -0.03 5.66
N LYS A 196 -4.03 -0.44 4.61
CA LYS A 196 -3.65 -1.82 4.35
C LYS A 196 -2.13 -1.92 4.37
N ALA A 197 -1.61 -2.76 5.27
CA ALA A 197 -0.20 -3.08 5.31
C ALA A 197 0.23 -3.69 3.97
N HIS A 198 1.24 -3.09 3.34
CA HIS A 198 1.80 -3.66 2.13
C HIS A 198 2.61 -4.91 2.51
N ARG A 199 2.09 -6.09 2.17
CA ARG A 199 2.85 -7.33 2.23
C ARG A 199 3.63 -7.44 0.91
N PRO A 200 4.97 -7.47 0.93
CA PRO A 200 5.72 -7.72 -0.30
C PRO A 200 5.23 -9.05 -0.89
N MET A 201 5.12 -9.11 -2.22
CA MET A 201 4.72 -10.35 -2.89
C MET A 201 5.66 -11.46 -2.45
N GLY A 202 5.11 -12.57 -1.96
CA GLY A 202 5.91 -13.72 -1.56
C GLY A 202 6.75 -14.17 -2.74
N VAL A 203 7.98 -14.62 -2.48
CA VAL A 203 8.90 -15.13 -3.51
C VAL A 203 8.21 -16.18 -4.41
N GLY A 204 7.31 -16.99 -3.83
CA GLY A 204 6.49 -17.95 -4.59
C GLY A 204 5.57 -17.33 -5.64
N SER A 205 4.99 -16.14 -5.37
CA SER A 205 4.15 -15.41 -6.34
C SER A 205 4.97 -14.86 -7.50
N ILE A 206 6.20 -14.41 -7.24
CA ILE A 206 7.14 -13.95 -8.27
C ILE A 206 7.53 -15.12 -9.17
N ILE A 207 7.89 -16.27 -8.58
CA ILE A 207 8.24 -17.49 -9.33
C ILE A 207 7.06 -17.95 -10.20
N ALA A 208 5.85 -18.00 -9.63
CA ALA A 208 4.65 -18.39 -10.38
C ALA A 208 4.39 -17.48 -11.58
N MET A 209 4.59 -16.16 -11.43
CA MET A 209 4.43 -15.19 -12.51
C MET A 209 5.45 -15.38 -13.63
N VAL A 210 6.72 -15.64 -13.28
CA VAL A 210 7.77 -15.93 -14.27
C VAL A 210 7.47 -17.21 -15.04
N ILE A 211 7.05 -18.27 -14.36
CA ILE A 211 6.69 -19.55 -14.99
C ILE A 211 5.51 -19.35 -15.96
N ALA A 212 4.47 -18.65 -15.52
CA ALA A 212 3.32 -18.36 -16.37
C ALA A 212 3.72 -17.56 -17.62
N GLY A 213 4.60 -16.57 -17.48
CA GLY A 213 5.14 -15.79 -18.60
C GLY A 213 5.95 -16.63 -19.58
N LEU A 214 6.79 -17.55 -19.09
CA LEU A 214 7.57 -18.46 -19.92
C LEU A 214 6.70 -19.45 -20.70
N ILE A 215 5.65 -19.99 -20.08
CA ILE A 215 4.69 -20.88 -20.75
C ILE A 215 3.97 -20.12 -21.87
N LEU A 216 3.51 -18.89 -21.60
CA LEU A 216 2.85 -18.06 -22.60
C LEU A 216 3.78 -17.76 -23.79
N LEU A 217 5.05 -17.43 -23.51
CA LEU A 217 6.07 -17.19 -24.53
C LEU A 217 6.33 -18.45 -25.38
N GLY A 218 6.43 -19.61 -24.74
CA GLY A 218 6.61 -20.89 -25.43
C GLY A 218 5.48 -21.20 -26.40
N ILE A 219 4.23 -21.00 -25.96
CA ILE A 219 3.05 -21.14 -26.83
C ILE A 219 3.15 -20.20 -28.02
N LEU A 220 3.50 -18.92 -27.78
CA LEU A 220 3.60 -17.92 -28.84
C LEU A 220 4.68 -18.26 -29.87
N LEU A 221 5.81 -18.80 -29.43
CA LEU A 221 6.91 -19.23 -30.31
C LEU A 221 6.53 -20.48 -31.13
N SER A 222 5.83 -21.45 -30.54
CA SER A 222 5.31 -22.61 -31.27
C SER A 222 4.35 -22.19 -32.39
N PHE A 223 3.46 -21.24 -32.13
CA PHE A 223 2.58 -20.67 -33.17
C PHE A 223 3.36 -19.96 -34.28
N LEU A 224 4.42 -19.24 -33.93
CA LEU A 224 5.24 -18.52 -34.91
C LEU A 224 6.03 -19.49 -35.79
N ALA A 225 6.45 -20.63 -35.24
CA ALA A 225 7.13 -21.69 -35.96
C ALA A 225 6.18 -22.42 -36.94
N GLU A 226 4.96 -22.75 -36.51
CA GLU A 226 3.93 -23.35 -37.40
C GLU A 226 3.48 -22.40 -38.51
N PHE A 227 3.59 -21.08 -38.33
CA PHE A 227 3.23 -20.12 -39.37
C PHE A 227 4.36 -19.88 -40.40
N LEU A 228 5.60 -20.24 -40.05
CA LEU A 228 6.78 -20.04 -40.89
C LEU A 228 7.21 -21.29 -41.69
N PHE A 229 6.69 -22.46 -41.35
CA PHE A 229 6.99 -23.76 -41.98
C PHE A 229 5.73 -24.42 -42.51
#